data_AF-A0A9D1KA56-F1
#
_entry.id   AF-A0A9D1KA56-F1
#
_cell.length_a   1.000
_cell.length_b   1.000
_cell.length_c   1.000
_cell.angle_alpha   90.00
_cell.angle_beta   90.00
_cell.angle_gamma   90.00
#
_symmetry.space_group_name_H-M   'P 1'
#
loop_
_entity.id
_entity.type
_entity.pdbx_description
1 polymer ?
#
loop_
_entity_poly.entity_id
_entity_poly.type
_entity_poly.pdbx_seq_one_letter_code
_entity_poly.pdbx_strand_id
1 'polypeptide(L)'
;KDTQKIEYFLANGKTKEEILSYTLASSAIPYVYAPVKIGEHYYSDGFKDNVPVRVLKNAGCDVIIIIGLRPEYHPTPEELEGISVIDFTPPYQLGTSRFDALDFKPANIEFRLKNGYLTAKKILDNIKDDEKNPFYEKGAIKRVLSRLFKSRIIYNSYPNYYYRLDHFDVVGQLNPDKSAKDEIMEIIDAQMQ
;
A
#
# COMPACT_ATOMS: atom_id res chain seq x y z
N LYS A 1 1.75 30.08 4.11
CA LYS A 1 0.53 29.43 3.55
C LYS A 1 0.88 27.97 3.34
N ASP A 2 0.06 27.07 3.88
CA ASP A 2 0.21 25.63 3.68
C ASP A 2 0.16 25.33 2.17
N THR A 3 1.21 24.72 1.63
CA THR A 3 1.37 24.60 0.17
C THR A 3 0.59 23.43 -0.42
N GLN A 4 0.06 22.54 0.44
CA GLN A 4 -0.61 21.28 0.06
C GLN A 4 0.13 20.46 -1.01
N LYS A 5 1.45 20.60 -1.08
CA LYS A 5 2.30 19.90 -2.04
C LYS A 5 2.60 18.50 -1.50
N ILE A 6 2.46 17.49 -2.35
CA ILE A 6 2.88 16.11 -2.04
C ILE A 6 4.38 16.00 -2.28
N GLU A 7 5.08 15.33 -1.38
CA GLU A 7 6.50 15.06 -1.50
C GLU A 7 6.79 13.61 -1.15
N TYR A 8 7.64 12.96 -1.95
CA TYR A 8 8.02 11.56 -1.76
C TYR A 8 9.47 11.49 -1.35
N PHE A 9 9.73 10.89 -0.19
CA PHE A 9 11.07 10.71 0.33
C PHE A 9 11.56 9.28 0.05
N LEU A 10 12.62 9.15 -0.74
CA LEU A 10 13.30 7.86 -0.92
C LEU A 10 14.21 7.59 0.28
N ALA A 11 14.18 6.37 0.81
CA ALA A 11 15.06 5.94 1.89
C ALA A 11 16.50 5.64 1.41
N ASN A 12 16.70 5.43 0.11
CA ASN A 12 18.00 5.10 -0.46
C ASN A 12 19.04 6.19 -0.19
N GLY A 13 20.18 5.80 0.38
CA GLY A 13 21.29 6.72 0.67
C GLY A 13 21.02 7.69 1.83
N LYS A 14 19.97 7.47 2.62
CA LYS A 14 19.59 8.30 3.75
C LYS A 14 20.09 7.74 5.08
N THR A 15 20.35 8.61 6.04
CA THR A 15 20.69 8.18 7.39
C THR A 15 19.46 7.63 8.11
N LYS A 16 19.69 6.92 9.22
CA LYS A 16 18.62 6.40 10.06
C LYS A 16 17.71 7.52 10.59
N GLU A 17 18.30 8.66 10.94
CA GLU A 17 17.62 9.83 11.48
C GLU A 17 16.74 10.48 10.41
N GLU A 18 17.23 10.60 9.17
CA GLU A 18 16.43 11.07 8.04
C GLU A 18 15.24 10.13 7.80
N ILE A 19 15.47 8.83 7.69
CA ILE A 19 14.41 7.83 7.48
C ILE A 19 13.37 7.88 8.60
N LEU A 20 13.80 8.01 9.86
CA LEU A 20 12.90 8.17 11.00
C LEU A 20 12.05 9.42 10.86
N SER A 21 12.65 10.56 10.49
CA SER A 21 11.91 11.81 10.31
C SER A 21 10.86 11.70 9.19
N TYR A 22 11.19 11.05 8.07
CA TYR A 22 10.26 10.82 6.96
C TYR A 22 9.12 9.90 7.36
N THR A 23 9.43 8.83 8.11
CA THR A 23 8.43 7.89 8.62
C THR A 23 7.47 8.58 9.58
N LEU A 24 8.00 9.38 10.53
CA LEU A 24 7.17 10.15 11.45
C LEU A 24 6.28 11.14 10.69
N ALA A 25 6.84 11.88 9.72
CA ALA A 25 6.09 12.82 8.88
C ALA A 25 4.94 12.13 8.14
N SER A 26 5.19 10.97 7.52
CA SER A 26 4.17 10.19 6.80
C SER A 26 3.11 9.56 7.70
N SER A 27 3.36 9.44 9.01
CA SER A 27 2.40 8.91 9.99
C SER A 27 1.70 9.99 10.83
N ALA A 28 2.07 11.26 10.65
CA ALA A 28 1.57 12.36 11.46
C ALA A 28 0.16 12.78 11.03
N ILE A 29 -0.84 11.95 11.37
CA ILE A 29 -2.27 12.19 11.08
C ILE A 29 -2.68 13.57 11.63
N PRO A 30 -3.17 14.49 10.77
CA PRO A 30 -3.64 15.80 11.22
C PRO A 30 -4.65 15.70 12.36
N TYR A 31 -4.58 16.65 13.31
CA TYR A 31 -5.39 16.69 14.54
C TYR A 31 -5.05 15.62 15.60
N VAL A 32 -4.32 14.56 15.24
CA VAL A 32 -3.88 13.51 16.19
C VAL A 32 -2.42 13.74 16.58
N TYR A 33 -1.56 14.06 15.61
CA TYR A 33 -0.13 14.28 15.83
C TYR A 33 0.32 15.64 15.29
N ALA A 34 1.33 16.22 15.92
CA ALA A 34 1.97 17.44 15.44
C ALA A 34 2.76 17.16 14.14
N PRO A 35 2.84 18.12 13.21
CA PRO A 35 3.64 17.96 12.00
C PRO A 35 5.14 17.89 12.32
N VAL A 36 5.89 17.17 11.51
CA VAL A 36 7.33 16.95 11.65
C VAL A 36 8.11 17.95 10.81
N LYS A 37 9.11 18.62 11.40
CA LYS A 37 9.99 19.55 10.68
C LYS A 37 11.08 18.78 9.94
N ILE A 38 11.18 18.95 8.63
CA ILE A 38 12.24 18.42 7.77
C ILE A 38 12.79 19.59 6.93
N GLY A 39 14.04 19.98 7.17
CA GLY A 39 14.60 21.21 6.60
C GLY A 39 13.81 22.45 7.04
N GLU A 40 13.39 23.27 6.07
CA GLU A 40 12.62 24.50 6.31
C GLU A 40 11.09 24.29 6.24
N HIS A 41 10.63 23.04 6.15
CA HIS A 41 9.23 22.70 5.95
C HIS A 41 8.70 21.80 7.06
N TYR A 42 7.39 21.89 7.30
CA TYR A 42 6.66 21.03 8.22
C TYR A 42 5.78 20.09 7.40
N TYR A 43 5.82 18.80 7.73
CA TYR A 43 5.12 17.74 7.02
C TYR A 43 4.17 17.02 7.96
N SER A 44 3.02 16.63 7.43
CA SER A 44 2.05 15.76 8.09
C SER A 44 1.62 14.66 7.14
N ASP A 45 0.95 13.64 7.66
CA ASP A 45 0.30 12.65 6.83
C ASP A 45 -0.75 13.34 5.93
N GLY A 46 -0.86 12.86 4.71
CA GLY A 46 -1.67 13.44 3.65
C GLY A 46 -2.76 12.48 3.19
N PHE A 47 -3.85 13.03 2.66
CA PHE A 47 -4.94 12.23 2.07
C PHE A 47 -4.78 12.03 0.55
N LYS A 48 -3.60 12.33 0.00
CA LYS A 48 -3.36 12.35 -1.44
C LYS A 48 -2.27 11.32 -1.77
N ASP A 49 -2.57 10.44 -2.73
CA ASP A 49 -1.69 9.37 -3.22
C ASP A 49 -1.22 8.34 -2.17
N ASN A 50 -2.18 7.64 -1.55
CA ASN A 50 -1.91 6.64 -0.50
C ASN A 50 -1.19 5.37 -0.99
N VAL A 51 -1.12 5.14 -2.30
CA VAL A 51 -0.46 3.98 -2.90
C VAL A 51 0.32 4.48 -4.13
N PRO A 52 1.58 4.92 -3.94
CA PRO A 52 2.33 5.69 -4.93
C PRO A 52 2.93 4.82 -6.03
N VAL A 53 2.09 4.13 -6.81
CA VAL A 53 2.50 3.21 -7.89
C VAL A 53 3.38 3.92 -8.92
N ARG A 54 2.99 5.15 -9.30
CA ARG A 54 3.75 5.96 -10.27
C ARG A 54 5.16 6.31 -9.80
N VAL A 55 5.37 6.50 -8.49
CA VAL A 55 6.70 6.80 -7.93
C VAL A 55 7.63 5.61 -8.12
N LEU A 56 7.16 4.40 -7.83
CA LEU A 56 7.94 3.17 -8.01
C LEU A 56 8.16 2.85 -9.50
N LYS A 57 7.15 3.04 -10.36
CA LYS A 57 7.30 2.92 -11.82
C LYS A 57 8.39 3.86 -12.35
N ASN A 58 8.36 5.13 -11.94
CA ASN A 58 9.36 6.12 -12.35
C ASN A 58 10.77 5.84 -11.77
N ALA A 59 10.85 5.13 -10.64
CA ALA A 59 12.10 4.63 -10.09
C ALA A 59 12.68 3.42 -10.87
N GLY A 60 11.97 2.94 -11.90
CA GLY A 60 12.42 1.86 -12.78
C GLY A 60 12.01 0.46 -12.31
N CYS A 61 11.00 0.33 -11.45
CA CYS A 61 10.48 -0.97 -11.05
C CYS A 61 9.72 -1.65 -12.21
N ASP A 62 10.17 -2.84 -12.62
CA ASP A 62 9.46 -3.68 -13.60
C ASP A 62 8.23 -4.39 -12.99
N VAL A 63 8.31 -4.70 -11.70
CA VAL A 63 7.29 -5.44 -10.93
C VAL A 63 7.01 -4.69 -9.63
N ILE A 64 5.73 -4.47 -9.32
CA ILE A 64 5.28 -3.84 -8.09
C ILE A 64 4.34 -4.78 -7.34
N ILE A 65 4.58 -4.95 -6.04
CA ILE A 65 3.66 -5.62 -5.13
C ILE A 65 2.92 -4.53 -4.37
N ILE A 66 1.61 -4.44 -4.57
CA ILE A 66 0.77 -3.46 -3.86
C ILE A 66 0.23 -4.14 -2.62
N ILE A 67 0.39 -3.50 -1.46
CA ILE A 67 -0.27 -3.89 -0.21
C ILE A 67 -1.23 -2.77 0.18
N GLY A 68 -2.44 -2.77 -0.40
CA GLY A 68 -3.47 -1.81 -0.05
C GLY A 68 -4.31 -2.26 1.14
N LEU A 69 -5.01 -1.30 1.75
CA LEU A 69 -5.86 -1.54 2.92
C LEU A 69 -7.36 -1.38 2.63
N ARG A 70 -7.71 -0.84 1.46
CA ARG A 70 -9.09 -0.48 1.11
C ARG A 70 -9.49 -1.08 -0.23
N PRO A 71 -10.62 -1.82 -0.30
CA PRO A 71 -11.03 -2.46 -1.54
C PRO A 71 -11.33 -1.44 -2.65
N GLU A 72 -11.69 -0.20 -2.33
CA GLU A 72 -11.98 0.85 -3.31
C GLU A 72 -10.76 1.33 -4.10
N TYR A 73 -9.55 1.14 -3.57
CA TYR A 73 -8.35 1.56 -4.27
C TYR A 73 -8.12 0.65 -5.47
N HIS A 74 -7.92 1.25 -6.65
CA HIS A 74 -7.47 0.55 -7.85
C HIS A 74 -6.45 1.44 -8.58
N PRO A 75 -5.30 0.89 -9.02
CA PRO A 75 -4.40 1.62 -9.90
C PRO A 75 -5.10 1.97 -11.21
N THR A 76 -4.81 3.16 -11.72
CA THR A 76 -5.28 3.60 -13.03
C THR A 76 -4.59 2.82 -14.16
N PRO A 77 -5.19 2.74 -15.36
CA PRO A 77 -4.53 2.13 -16.52
C PRO A 77 -3.17 2.76 -16.85
N GLU A 78 -3.01 4.07 -16.65
CA GLU A 78 -1.74 4.80 -16.86
C GLU A 78 -0.66 4.35 -15.85
N GLU A 79 -1.05 4.12 -14.60
CA GLU A 79 -0.14 3.60 -13.58
C GLU A 79 0.32 2.18 -13.89
N LEU A 80 -0.56 1.34 -14.45
CA LEU A 80 -0.27 -0.05 -14.81
C LEU A 80 0.49 -0.22 -16.14
N GLU A 81 0.53 0.81 -16.98
CA GLU A 81 1.24 0.72 -18.25
C GLU A 81 2.74 0.45 -18.03
N GLY A 82 3.32 -0.48 -18.78
CA GLY A 82 4.76 -0.76 -18.69
C GLY A 82 5.23 -1.56 -17.45
N ILE A 83 4.36 -1.87 -16.48
CA ILE A 83 4.74 -2.57 -15.23
C ILE A 83 3.86 -3.77 -14.92
N SER A 84 4.43 -4.83 -14.35
CA SER A 84 3.64 -5.95 -13.80
C SER A 84 3.30 -5.68 -12.33
N VAL A 85 2.09 -6.03 -11.92
CA VAL A 85 1.57 -5.74 -10.59
C VAL A 85 0.89 -6.96 -10.00
N ILE A 86 1.19 -7.22 -8.73
CA ILE A 86 0.41 -8.15 -7.90
C ILE A 86 -0.18 -7.33 -6.76
N ASP A 87 -1.49 -7.20 -6.75
CA ASP A 87 -2.24 -6.39 -5.80
C ASP A 87 -2.81 -7.27 -4.68
N PHE A 88 -2.26 -7.10 -3.48
CA PHE A 88 -2.67 -7.74 -2.24
C PHE A 88 -3.73 -6.95 -1.48
N THR A 89 -4.29 -5.90 -2.08
CA THR A 89 -5.42 -5.18 -1.51
C THR A 89 -6.59 -6.15 -1.31
N PRO A 90 -7.10 -6.31 -0.07
CA PRO A 90 -8.18 -7.25 0.19
C PRO A 90 -9.46 -6.82 -0.54
N PRO A 91 -10.28 -7.77 -1.03
CA PRO A 91 -11.58 -7.48 -1.65
C PRO A 91 -12.69 -7.19 -0.62
N TYR A 92 -12.33 -6.81 0.61
CA TYR A 92 -13.25 -6.56 1.71
C TYR A 92 -12.71 -5.44 2.60
N GLN A 93 -13.60 -4.86 3.41
CA GLN A 93 -13.26 -3.79 4.33
C GLN A 93 -12.54 -4.32 5.57
N LEU A 94 -11.43 -3.67 5.96
CA LEU A 94 -10.68 -3.95 7.19
C LEU A 94 -11.16 -3.09 8.38
N GLY A 95 -12.12 -2.21 8.13
CA GLY A 95 -12.68 -1.23 9.05
C GLY A 95 -13.93 -0.58 8.45
N THR A 96 -14.60 0.21 9.26
CA THR A 96 -15.79 1.00 8.95
C THR A 96 -15.49 2.49 8.78
N SER A 97 -14.32 2.96 9.24
CA SER A 97 -13.96 4.38 9.27
C SER A 97 -12.46 4.59 9.03
N ARG A 98 -12.09 5.82 8.63
CA ARG A 98 -10.68 6.25 8.54
C ARG A 98 -9.95 6.22 9.90
N PHE A 99 -10.70 6.37 11.00
CA PHE A 99 -10.14 6.37 12.35
C PHE A 99 -9.86 4.96 12.87
N ASP A 100 -10.26 3.90 12.14
CA ASP A 100 -9.96 2.52 12.54
C ASP A 100 -8.47 2.18 12.41
N ALA A 101 -7.67 3.06 11.77
CA ALA A 101 -6.22 3.03 11.88
C ALA A 101 -5.72 3.21 13.33
N LEU A 102 -6.55 3.79 14.21
CA LEU A 102 -6.26 4.02 15.63
C LEU A 102 -7.02 3.02 16.53
N ASP A 103 -7.65 1.99 15.94
CA ASP A 103 -8.32 0.94 16.68
C ASP A 103 -7.33 -0.16 17.09
N PHE A 104 -6.76 0.01 18.29
CA PHE A 104 -5.77 -0.89 18.86
C PHE A 104 -6.36 -1.99 19.75
N LYS A 105 -7.67 -2.25 19.67
CA LYS A 105 -8.28 -3.37 20.41
C LYS A 105 -7.63 -4.68 19.99
N PRO A 106 -7.13 -5.52 20.91
CA PRO A 106 -6.40 -6.75 20.57
C PRO A 106 -7.15 -7.67 19.59
N ALA A 107 -8.47 -7.83 19.79
CA ALA A 107 -9.31 -8.63 18.90
C ALA A 107 -9.37 -8.09 17.46
N ASN A 108 -9.40 -6.76 17.30
CA ASN A 108 -9.46 -6.10 15.98
C ASN A 108 -8.10 -6.14 15.28
N ILE A 109 -7.01 -6.04 16.03
CA ILE A 109 -5.65 -6.28 15.53
C ILE A 109 -5.53 -7.73 15.02
N GLU A 110 -5.91 -8.72 15.82
CA GLU A 110 -5.87 -10.13 15.44
C GLU A 110 -6.70 -10.41 14.19
N PHE A 111 -7.93 -9.85 14.13
CA PHE A 111 -8.80 -9.94 12.96
C PHE A 111 -8.10 -9.43 11.69
N ARG A 112 -7.50 -8.22 11.73
CA ARG A 112 -6.83 -7.61 10.56
C ARG A 112 -5.59 -8.40 10.15
N LEU A 113 -4.76 -8.81 11.10
CA LEU A 113 -3.55 -9.60 10.84
C LEU A 113 -3.89 -10.95 10.21
N LYS A 114 -4.87 -11.68 10.79
CA LYS A 114 -5.29 -12.99 10.30
C LYS A 114 -5.84 -12.91 8.88
N ASN A 115 -6.77 -11.99 8.64
CA ASN A 115 -7.38 -11.84 7.32
C ASN A 115 -6.37 -11.36 6.27
N GLY A 116 -5.48 -10.42 6.61
CA GLY A 116 -4.39 -10.01 5.72
C GLY A 116 -3.46 -11.17 5.34
N TYR A 117 -3.06 -11.99 6.33
CA TYR A 117 -2.24 -13.18 6.08
C TYR A 117 -2.93 -14.20 5.18
N LEU A 118 -4.19 -14.53 5.45
CA LEU A 118 -4.93 -15.53 4.68
C LEU A 118 -5.21 -15.06 3.25
N THR A 119 -5.53 -13.77 3.06
CA THR A 119 -5.70 -13.16 1.74
C THR A 119 -4.40 -13.21 0.94
N ALA A 120 -3.28 -12.82 1.56
CA ALA A 120 -1.98 -12.89 0.91
C ALA A 120 -1.61 -14.33 0.51
N LYS A 121 -1.87 -15.31 1.39
CA LYS A 121 -1.66 -16.73 1.09
C LYS A 121 -2.52 -17.18 -0.09
N LYS A 122 -3.80 -16.81 -0.13
CA LYS A 122 -4.73 -17.17 -1.20
C LYS A 122 -4.29 -16.59 -2.55
N ILE A 123 -3.84 -15.34 -2.57
CA ILE A 123 -3.27 -14.70 -3.76
C ILE A 123 -2.07 -15.49 -4.26
N LEU A 124 -1.09 -15.75 -3.40
CA LEU A 124 0.11 -16.50 -3.76
C LEU A 124 -0.21 -17.90 -4.29
N ASP A 125 -1.15 -18.61 -3.65
CA ASP A 125 -1.60 -19.93 -4.09
C ASP A 125 -2.29 -19.91 -5.46
N ASN A 126 -3.04 -18.85 -5.77
CA ASN A 126 -3.73 -18.71 -7.05
C ASN A 126 -2.76 -18.36 -8.20
N ILE A 127 -1.74 -17.54 -7.93
CA ILE A 127 -0.83 -17.05 -8.98
C ILE A 127 0.38 -17.93 -9.24
N LYS A 128 0.73 -18.86 -8.34
CA LYS A 128 1.98 -19.64 -8.43
C LYS A 128 2.11 -20.42 -9.75
N ASP A 129 0.98 -20.85 -10.31
CA ASP A 129 0.91 -21.65 -11.54
C ASP A 129 0.48 -20.83 -12.77
N ASP A 130 0.24 -19.52 -12.64
CA ASP A 130 -0.12 -18.65 -13.76
C ASP A 130 1.14 -18.32 -14.60
N GLU A 131 1.14 -18.73 -15.87
CA GLU A 131 2.27 -18.50 -16.79
C GLU A 131 2.56 -17.01 -17.04
N LYS A 132 1.59 -16.13 -16.83
CA LYS A 132 1.73 -14.68 -16.97
C LYS A 132 2.31 -14.03 -15.71
N ASN A 133 2.31 -14.72 -14.56
CA ASN A 133 2.87 -14.19 -13.31
C ASN A 133 4.36 -13.83 -13.50
N PRO A 134 4.79 -12.60 -13.14
CA PRO A 134 6.18 -12.18 -13.24
C PRO A 134 7.18 -13.06 -12.47
N PHE A 135 6.71 -13.85 -11.50
CA PHE A 135 7.52 -14.76 -10.68
C PHE A 135 7.38 -16.24 -11.06
N TYR A 136 6.66 -16.61 -12.12
CA TYR A 136 6.49 -18.01 -12.54
C TYR A 136 7.83 -18.72 -12.77
N GLU A 137 8.13 -19.78 -12.02
CA GLU A 137 9.44 -20.43 -11.95
C GLU A 137 9.87 -21.06 -13.28
N LYS A 138 8.95 -21.77 -13.98
CA LYS A 138 9.26 -22.38 -15.27
C LYS A 138 9.50 -21.36 -16.39
N GLY A 139 9.00 -20.13 -16.22
CA GLY A 139 9.24 -18.98 -17.10
C GLY A 139 10.46 -18.12 -16.70
N ALA A 140 10.95 -18.23 -15.46
CA ALA A 140 12.04 -17.41 -14.93
C ALA A 140 13.35 -17.64 -15.70
N ILE A 141 13.64 -18.89 -16.05
CA ILE A 141 14.81 -19.26 -16.88
C ILE A 141 14.73 -18.59 -18.25
N LYS A 142 13.55 -18.59 -18.89
CA LYS A 142 13.33 -17.93 -20.20
C LYS A 142 13.51 -16.41 -20.13
N ARG A 143 13.12 -15.77 -19.02
CA ARG A 143 13.32 -14.33 -18.76
C ARG A 143 14.78 -13.98 -18.48
N VAL A 144 15.50 -14.80 -17.72
CA VAL A 144 16.95 -14.61 -17.48
C VAL A 144 17.71 -14.74 -18.80
N LEU A 145 17.37 -15.74 -19.62
CA LEU A 145 17.97 -15.92 -20.94
C LEU A 145 17.64 -14.76 -21.88
N SER A 146 16.37 -14.32 -21.97
CA SER A 146 16.02 -13.17 -22.84
C SER A 146 16.69 -11.87 -22.41
N ARG A 147 16.99 -11.69 -21.11
CA ARG A 147 17.76 -10.55 -20.58
C ARG A 147 19.25 -10.59 -20.95
N LEU A 148 19.83 -11.76 -21.19
CA LEU A 148 21.21 -11.88 -21.70
C LEU A 148 21.30 -11.57 -23.19
N PHE A 149 20.22 -11.78 -23.95
CA PHE A 149 20.14 -11.52 -25.40
C PHE A 149 19.40 -10.21 -25.76
N LYS A 150 19.21 -9.32 -24.77
CA LYS A 150 18.31 -8.14 -24.78
C LYS A 150 18.73 -6.94 -25.66
N SER A 151 19.55 -7.14 -26.70
CA SER A 151 19.91 -6.06 -27.63
C SER A 151 19.00 -5.96 -28.86
N ARG A 152 17.96 -6.79 -29.03
CA ARG A 152 17.27 -6.87 -30.33
C ARG A 152 15.77 -7.13 -30.42
N ILE A 153 15.00 -7.15 -29.32
CA ILE A 153 13.57 -7.51 -29.42
C ILE A 153 12.68 -6.42 -28.84
N ILE A 154 11.93 -5.77 -29.74
CA ILE A 154 10.84 -4.84 -29.47
C ILE A 154 9.60 -5.66 -29.11
N TYR A 155 8.96 -5.40 -27.98
CA TYR A 155 7.69 -6.02 -27.59
C TYR A 155 6.52 -5.06 -27.86
N ASN A 156 5.53 -5.52 -28.63
CA ASN A 156 4.31 -4.79 -28.97
C ASN A 156 3.32 -4.73 -27.78
N SER A 157 3.03 -3.50 -27.33
CA SER A 157 1.73 -2.94 -26.92
C SER A 157 0.66 -3.87 -26.29
N TYR A 158 0.98 -4.44 -25.12
CA TYR A 158 0.31 -4.33 -23.79
C TYR A 158 0.89 -5.45 -22.89
N PRO A 159 2.14 -5.36 -22.41
CA PRO A 159 2.89 -6.56 -22.05
C PRO A 159 2.80 -6.99 -20.57
N ASN A 160 1.93 -6.41 -19.75
CA ASN A 160 2.11 -6.56 -18.29
C ASN A 160 0.93 -7.17 -17.54
N TYR A 161 1.29 -7.99 -16.56
CA TYR A 161 0.42 -8.76 -15.70
C TYR A 161 -0.15 -7.89 -14.58
N TYR A 162 -1.46 -7.90 -14.37
CA TYR A 162 -2.11 -7.35 -13.18
C TYR A 162 -2.98 -8.44 -12.56
N TYR A 163 -2.71 -8.80 -11.31
CA TYR A 163 -3.51 -9.75 -10.56
C TYR A 163 -3.96 -9.16 -9.24
N ARG A 164 -5.25 -9.32 -8.95
CA ARG A 164 -5.86 -9.04 -7.64
C ARG A 164 -6.90 -10.10 -7.33
N LEU A 165 -7.02 -10.45 -6.06
CA LEU A 165 -8.11 -11.31 -5.60
C LEU A 165 -9.46 -10.58 -5.71
N ASP A 166 -10.44 -11.24 -6.32
CA ASP A 166 -11.80 -10.74 -6.54
C ASP A 166 -12.71 -10.97 -5.33
N HIS A 167 -12.58 -12.13 -4.69
CA HIS A 167 -13.40 -12.53 -3.55
C HIS A 167 -12.58 -13.23 -2.47
N PHE A 168 -12.93 -12.98 -1.21
CA PHE A 168 -12.36 -13.67 -0.07
C PHE A 168 -13.39 -13.78 1.07
N ASP A 169 -13.55 -14.99 1.60
CA ASP A 169 -14.42 -15.22 2.76
C ASP A 169 -13.71 -14.79 4.05
N VAL A 170 -14.09 -13.62 4.55
CA VAL A 170 -13.53 -13.04 5.77
C VAL A 170 -13.71 -13.98 6.96
N VAL A 171 -12.64 -14.18 7.73
CA VAL A 171 -12.64 -15.05 8.91
C VAL A 171 -12.75 -14.20 10.17
N GLY A 172 -13.84 -14.41 10.91
CA GLY A 172 -14.16 -13.64 12.11
C GLY A 172 -14.82 -12.31 11.78
N GLN A 173 -14.88 -11.42 12.76
CA GLN A 173 -15.48 -10.09 12.64
C GLN A 173 -14.76 -9.10 13.54
N LEU A 174 -14.86 -7.81 13.23
CA LEU A 174 -14.46 -6.75 14.15
C LEU A 174 -15.33 -6.81 15.41
N ASN A 175 -14.72 -6.52 16.56
CA ASN A 175 -15.44 -6.29 17.79
C ASN A 175 -16.39 -5.09 17.58
N PRO A 176 -17.72 -5.28 17.74
CA PRO A 176 -18.71 -4.23 17.54
C PRO A 176 -18.81 -3.21 18.69
N ASP A 177 -18.09 -3.43 19.80
CA ASP A 177 -17.99 -2.44 20.89
C ASP A 177 -17.50 -1.09 20.32
N LYS A 178 -17.89 0.00 20.99
CA LYS A 178 -17.60 1.42 20.67
C LYS A 178 -16.45 1.63 19.67
N SER A 179 -16.73 2.28 18.54
CA SER A 179 -15.72 2.42 17.48
C SER A 179 -14.58 3.35 17.87
N ALA A 180 -13.40 3.19 17.26
CA ALA A 180 -12.28 4.12 17.48
C ALA A 180 -12.64 5.55 17.08
N LYS A 181 -13.51 5.72 16.09
CA LYS A 181 -14.06 7.03 15.74
C LYS A 181 -14.80 7.66 16.91
N ASP A 182 -15.69 6.92 17.57
CA ASP A 182 -16.50 7.45 18.67
C ASP A 182 -15.60 7.84 19.85
N GLU A 183 -14.61 7.01 20.19
CA GLU A 183 -13.63 7.30 21.24
C GLU A 183 -12.81 8.57 20.93
N ILE A 184 -12.35 8.72 19.69
CA ILE A 184 -11.56 9.90 19.29
C ILE A 184 -12.40 11.17 19.28
N MET A 185 -13.63 11.11 18.78
CA MET A 185 -14.52 12.27 18.75
C MET A 185 -14.82 12.77 20.16
N GLU A 186 -15.03 11.87 21.13
CA GLU A 186 -15.21 12.26 22.54
C GLU A 186 -13.98 12.96 23.13
N ILE A 187 -12.76 12.48 22.80
CA ILE A 187 -11.52 13.12 23.27
C ILE A 187 -11.38 14.52 22.66
N ILE A 188 -11.66 14.66 21.37
CA ILE A 188 -11.61 15.95 20.68
C ILE A 188 -12.63 16.93 21.29
N ASP A 189 -13.87 16.48 21.51
CA ASP A 189 -14.93 17.30 22.10
C ASP A 189 -14.57 17.74 23.53
N ALA A 190 -13.97 16.86 24.34
CA ALA A 190 -13.51 17.19 25.69
C ALA A 190 -12.35 18.19 25.72
N GLN A 191 -11.52 18.26 24.68
CA GLN A 191 -10.42 19.23 24.56
C GLN A 191 -10.87 20.61 24.04
N MET A 192 -12.07 20.70 23.45
CA MET A 192 -12.64 21.95 22.94
C MET A 192 -13.57 22.66 23.95
N GLN A 193 -13.85 22.05 25.10
CA GLN A 193 -14.56 22.63 26.25
C GLN A 193 -13.60 23.32 27.22
#